data_AF-A0A0C5E5L7-F1
#
_entry.id   AF-A0A0C5E5L7-F1
#
_cell.length_a   1.000
_cell.length_b   1.000
_cell.length_c   1.000
_cell.angle_alpha   90.00
_cell.angle_beta   90.00
_cell.angle_gamma   90.00
#
_symmetry.space_group_name_H-M   'P 1'
#
loop_
_entity.id
_entity.type
_entity.pdbx_description
1 polymer ?
#
loop_
_entity_poly.entity_id
_entity_poly.type
_entity_poly.pdbx_seq_one_letter_code
_entity_poly.pdbx_strand_id
1 'polypeptide(L)'
;MSKTLIEFQNHHQDFLVWTVDEEGIVTESWPYQSDIWGGFKVTNLAELKIGSDVEYLWKGRTGWVKYPVRSVQPLIPIEVSVRQDWNGYVTSTVNGKRVSCTHDYEYPVKRLAEKLFLGRLSNIERLECVPTDRLHSRWRITPEGV
;
A
#
# COMPACT_ATOMS: atom_id res chain seq x y z
N MET A 1 1.35 -14.98 7.63
CA MET A 1 1.70 -13.89 8.55
C MET A 1 1.22 -12.61 7.91
N SER A 2 0.30 -11.89 8.54
CA SER A 2 -0.36 -10.74 7.92
C SER A 2 0.42 -9.47 8.23
N LYS A 3 0.91 -8.79 7.20
CA LYS A 3 1.59 -7.51 7.37
C LYS A 3 0.67 -6.35 7.06
N THR A 4 0.95 -5.20 7.66
CA THR A 4 0.22 -3.94 7.45
C THR A 4 1.19 -2.88 6.96
N LEU A 5 0.76 -2.13 5.95
CA LEU A 5 1.47 -0.96 5.45
C LEU A 5 0.85 0.30 6.07
N ILE A 6 1.66 1.11 6.75
CA ILE A 6 1.27 2.41 7.28
C ILE A 6 1.98 3.48 6.45
N GLU A 7 1.23 4.24 5.68
CA GLU A 7 1.73 5.40 4.93
C GLU A 7 1.54 6.66 5.79
N PHE A 8 2.57 7.48 5.90
CA PHE A 8 2.56 8.75 6.61
C PHE A 8 2.37 9.92 5.64
N GLN A 9 1.86 11.05 6.14
CA GLN A 9 1.84 12.29 5.38
C GLN A 9 3.26 12.74 5.07
N ASN A 10 3.49 13.26 3.85
CA ASN A 10 4.79 13.76 3.45
C ASN A 10 4.97 15.22 3.92
N HIS A 11 5.85 15.39 4.90
CA HIS A 11 6.33 16.64 5.47
C HIS A 11 7.85 16.80 5.24
N HIS A 12 8.37 16.23 4.15
CA HIS A 12 9.80 16.19 3.80
C HIS A 12 10.70 15.41 4.77
N GLN A 13 10.13 14.42 5.45
CA GLN A 13 10.90 13.50 6.31
C GLN A 13 11.58 12.38 5.51
N ASP A 14 12.50 11.68 6.16
CA ASP A 14 13.31 10.61 5.54
C ASP A 14 12.55 9.28 5.34
N PHE A 15 11.38 9.11 5.96
CA PHE A 15 10.54 7.91 5.80
C PHE A 15 9.07 8.27 5.55
N LEU A 16 8.45 7.57 4.62
CA LEU A 16 7.05 7.75 4.24
C LEU A 16 6.19 6.56 4.61
N VAL A 17 6.79 5.39 4.84
CA VAL A 17 6.06 4.15 5.00
C VAL A 17 6.73 3.26 6.03
N TRP A 18 5.93 2.67 6.91
CA TRP A 18 6.32 1.53 7.72
C TRP A 18 5.58 0.27 7.28
N THR A 19 6.28 -0.86 7.33
CA THR A 19 5.65 -2.18 7.29
C THR A 19 5.71 -2.81 8.66
N VAL A 20 4.56 -3.27 9.11
CA VAL A 20 4.35 -3.78 10.45
C VAL A 20 3.86 -5.22 10.36
N ASP A 21 4.39 -6.12 11.15
CA ASP A 21 3.89 -7.51 11.23
C ASP A 21 2.60 -7.62 12.06
N GLU A 22 2.10 -8.84 12.23
CA GLU A 22 0.89 -9.12 13.01
C GLU A 22 1.01 -8.76 14.51
N GLU A 23 2.22 -8.70 15.06
CA GLU A 23 2.45 -8.34 16.47
C GLU A 23 2.54 -6.83 16.69
N GLY A 24 2.48 -6.06 15.60
CA GLY A 24 2.67 -4.63 15.63
C GLY A 24 4.14 -4.22 15.52
N ILE A 25 5.07 -5.11 15.19
CA ILE A 25 6.50 -4.77 15.09
C ILE A 25 6.82 -4.19 13.71
N VAL A 26 7.46 -3.03 13.69
CA VAL A 26 8.01 -2.43 12.47
C VAL A 26 9.13 -3.32 11.95
N THR A 27 8.92 -3.90 10.77
CA THR A 27 9.88 -4.77 10.09
C THR A 27 10.71 -4.00 9.07
N GLU A 28 10.12 -3.01 8.41
CA GLU A 28 10.77 -2.22 7.37
C GLU A 28 10.27 -0.76 7.37
N SER A 29 11.15 0.17 7.01
CA SER A 29 10.85 1.58 6.78
C SER A 29 11.35 2.02 5.42
N TRP A 30 10.55 2.80 4.68
CA TRP A 30 10.87 3.27 3.34
C TRP A 30 10.64 4.78 3.20
N PRO A 31 11.46 5.55 2.45
CA PRO A 31 12.65 5.09 1.71
C PRO A 31 13.88 4.78 2.56
N TYR A 32 13.96 5.30 3.79
CA TYR A 32 15.12 5.14 4.66
C TYR A 32 14.72 4.74 6.09
N GLN A 33 15.74 4.67 6.96
CA GLN A 33 15.61 4.54 8.41
C GLN A 33 15.05 3.19 8.93
N SER A 34 15.14 2.10 8.15
CA SER A 34 14.83 0.74 8.65
C SER A 34 15.65 0.37 9.89
N ASP A 35 16.93 0.73 9.94
CA ASP A 35 17.79 0.44 11.09
C ASP A 35 17.44 1.27 12.35
N ILE A 36 16.68 2.36 12.18
CA ILE A 36 16.26 3.23 13.28
C ILE A 36 14.92 2.75 13.83
N TRP A 37 13.95 2.49 12.95
CA TRP A 37 12.58 2.16 13.34
C TRP A 37 12.32 0.67 13.45
N GLY A 38 13.17 -0.17 12.86
CA GLY A 38 13.07 -1.63 12.94
C GLY A 38 13.01 -2.13 14.39
N GLY A 39 12.04 -2.98 14.69
CA GLY A 39 11.82 -3.52 16.03
C GLY A 39 10.97 -2.63 16.96
N PHE A 40 10.52 -1.46 16.50
CA PHE A 40 9.56 -0.65 17.28
C PHE A 40 8.19 -1.32 17.24
N LYS A 41 7.50 -1.38 18.39
CA LYS A 41 6.15 -1.94 18.47
C LYS A 41 5.11 -0.83 18.37
N VAL A 42 4.31 -0.81 17.32
CA VAL A 42 3.14 0.05 17.18
C VAL A 42 2.06 -0.39 18.17
N THR A 43 1.69 0.47 19.10
CA THR A 43 0.77 0.12 20.20
C THR A 43 -0.69 0.37 19.86
N ASN A 44 -0.96 1.31 18.95
CA ASN A 44 -2.31 1.71 18.55
C ASN A 44 -2.71 1.21 17.15
N LEU A 45 -2.06 0.15 16.62
CA LEU A 45 -2.20 -0.32 15.24
C LEU A 45 -3.67 -0.54 14.81
N ALA A 46 -4.46 -1.20 15.66
CA ALA A 46 -5.85 -1.52 15.39
C ALA A 46 -6.78 -0.29 15.37
N GLU A 47 -6.34 0.82 15.98
CA GLU A 47 -7.11 2.05 16.12
C GLU A 47 -6.69 3.15 15.14
N LEU A 48 -5.61 2.91 14.37
CA LEU A 48 -5.06 3.89 13.43
C LEU A 48 -6.09 4.28 12.37
N LYS A 49 -6.20 5.59 12.16
CA LYS A 49 -7.07 6.20 11.15
C LYS A 49 -6.30 7.25 10.39
N ILE A 50 -6.81 7.62 9.21
CA ILE A 50 -6.24 8.73 8.45
C ILE A 50 -6.25 10.00 9.32
N GLY A 51 -5.11 10.66 9.42
CA GLY A 51 -4.89 11.87 10.21
C GLY A 51 -4.51 11.65 11.68
N SER A 52 -4.52 10.42 12.19
CA SER A 52 -4.05 10.14 13.56
C SER A 52 -2.54 9.94 13.62
N ASP A 53 -1.96 10.06 14.82
CA ASP A 53 -0.54 9.77 15.05
C ASP A 53 -0.33 8.28 15.36
N VAL A 54 0.87 7.79 15.05
CA VAL A 54 1.28 6.40 15.36
C VAL A 54 2.00 6.39 16.69
N GLU A 55 1.51 5.62 17.64
CA GLU A 55 2.15 5.40 18.94
C GLU A 55 3.04 4.16 18.88
N TYR A 56 4.19 4.22 19.55
CA TYR A 56 5.12 3.10 19.59
C TYR A 56 5.69 2.85 21.00
N LEU A 57 6.16 1.62 21.21
CA LEU A 57 6.94 1.16 22.34
C LEU A 57 8.29 0.64 21.85
N TRP A 58 9.38 1.14 22.46
CA TRP A 58 10.73 0.65 22.20
C TRP A 58 11.54 0.61 23.50
N LYS A 59 12.04 -0.58 23.85
CA LYS A 59 12.83 -0.82 25.08
C LYS A 59 12.19 -0.22 26.34
N GLY A 60 10.87 -0.38 26.48
CA GLY A 60 10.10 0.14 27.63
C GLY A 60 9.77 1.64 27.58
N ARG A 61 10.16 2.36 26.52
CA ARG A 61 9.83 3.77 26.31
C ARG A 61 8.71 3.90 25.30
N THR A 62 7.70 4.69 25.65
CA THR A 62 6.63 5.07 24.73
C THR A 62 6.97 6.36 23.98
N GLY A 63 6.42 6.51 22.80
CA GLY A 63 6.53 7.71 21.99
C GLY A 63 5.51 7.69 20.87
N TRP A 64 5.54 8.71 20.03
CA TRP A 64 4.70 8.78 18.85
C TRP A 64 5.48 9.34 17.66
N VAL A 65 5.04 8.97 16.47
CA VAL A 65 5.52 9.54 15.21
C VAL A 65 4.81 10.87 15.00
N LYS A 66 5.60 11.94 14.80
CA LYS A 66 5.08 13.30 14.57
C LYS A 66 4.26 13.44 13.28
N TYR A 67 4.47 12.55 12.31
CA TYR A 67 3.83 12.61 11.02
C TYR A 67 2.49 11.87 11.08
N PRO A 68 1.37 12.53 10.77
CA PRO A 68 0.07 11.86 10.79
C PRO A 68 -0.01 10.76 9.74
N VAL A 69 -0.84 9.76 10.01
CA VAL A 69 -1.14 8.67 9.08
C VAL A 69 -1.87 9.23 7.86
N ARG A 70 -1.39 8.86 6.68
CA ARG A 70 -2.04 9.11 5.40
C ARG A 70 -2.90 7.93 4.96
N SER A 71 -2.44 6.70 5.16
CA SER A 71 -3.23 5.49 4.90
C SER A 71 -2.74 4.31 5.72
N VAL A 72 -3.64 3.38 6.03
CA VAL A 72 -3.33 2.08 6.63
C VAL A 72 -4.00 1.03 5.78
N GLN A 73 -3.26 0.01 5.36
CA GLN A 73 -3.82 -1.06 4.56
C GLN A 73 -3.08 -2.37 4.80
N PRO A 74 -3.78 -3.51 4.78
CA PRO A 74 -3.15 -4.82 4.83
C PRO A 74 -2.31 -5.07 3.57
N LEU A 75 -1.17 -5.73 3.74
CA LEU A 75 -0.40 -6.31 2.64
C LEU A 75 -1.02 -7.66 2.30
N ILE A 76 -2.03 -7.61 1.44
CA ILE A 76 -2.71 -8.78 0.89
C ILE A 76 -2.82 -8.65 -0.63
N PRO A 77 -2.99 -9.75 -1.36
CA PRO A 77 -3.28 -9.69 -2.78
C PRO A 77 -4.59 -8.95 -3.04
N ILE A 78 -4.60 -8.09 -4.06
CA ILE A 78 -5.78 -7.32 -4.46
C ILE A 78 -6.13 -7.64 -5.90
N GLU A 79 -7.40 -7.92 -6.14
CA GLU A 79 -7.93 -8.05 -7.49
C GLU A 79 -8.37 -6.69 -8.04
N VAL A 80 -7.96 -6.40 -9.26
CA VAL A 80 -8.20 -5.14 -9.96
C VAL A 80 -8.81 -5.44 -11.31
N SER A 81 -9.86 -4.71 -11.65
CA SER A 81 -10.42 -4.73 -13.00
C SER A 81 -9.88 -3.56 -13.80
N VAL A 82 -9.64 -3.77 -15.09
CA VAL A 82 -9.37 -2.72 -16.06
C VAL A 82 -10.56 -2.64 -16.99
N ARG A 83 -11.10 -1.43 -17.14
CA ARG A 83 -12.18 -1.12 -18.07
C ARG A 83 -11.65 -0.30 -19.23
N GLN A 84 -12.24 -0.48 -20.39
CA GLN A 84 -12.02 0.41 -21.52
C GLN A 84 -12.90 1.65 -21.32
N ASP A 85 -12.28 2.83 -21.40
CA ASP A 85 -12.94 4.12 -21.31
C ASP A 85 -12.53 4.96 -22.52
N TRP A 86 -13.46 5.12 -23.47
CA TRP A 86 -13.20 5.71 -24.79
C TRP A 86 -11.99 5.07 -25.49
N ASN A 87 -10.90 5.82 -25.62
CA ASN A 87 -9.66 5.41 -26.28
C ASN A 87 -8.59 4.93 -25.29
N GLY A 88 -8.92 4.73 -24.02
CA GLY A 88 -7.97 4.33 -23.00
C GLY A 88 -8.48 3.25 -22.06
N TYR A 89 -7.65 2.96 -21.07
CA TYR A 89 -7.83 1.93 -20.07
C TYR A 89 -7.77 2.55 -18.70
N VAL A 90 -8.70 2.16 -17.83
CA VAL A 90 -8.79 2.66 -16.46
C VAL A 90 -8.96 1.51 -15.47
N THR A 91 -8.20 1.54 -14.39
CA THR A 91 -8.37 0.57 -13.31
C THR A 91 -9.67 0.84 -12.52
N SER A 92 -10.17 -0.16 -11.82
CA SER A 92 -11.07 0.08 -10.69
C SER A 92 -10.37 0.94 -9.63
N THR A 93 -11.17 1.66 -8.85
CA THR A 93 -10.67 2.40 -7.69
C THR A 93 -10.40 1.41 -6.56
N VAL A 94 -9.18 1.43 -6.02
CA VAL A 94 -8.76 0.62 -4.87
C VAL A 94 -8.14 1.55 -3.85
N ASN A 95 -8.62 1.54 -2.60
CA ASN A 95 -8.15 2.42 -1.51
C ASN A 95 -8.08 3.90 -1.93
N GLY A 96 -9.10 4.38 -2.65
CA GLY A 96 -9.17 5.75 -3.18
C GLY A 96 -8.20 6.06 -4.33
N LYS A 97 -7.37 5.10 -4.76
CA LYS A 97 -6.37 5.24 -5.81
C LYS A 97 -6.90 4.61 -7.12
N ARG A 98 -6.64 5.29 -8.25
CA ARG A 98 -6.99 4.85 -9.61
C ARG A 98 -5.94 5.34 -10.59
N VAL A 99 -5.73 4.60 -11.68
CA VAL A 99 -4.84 5.02 -12.77
C VAL A 99 -5.52 4.77 -14.12
N SER A 100 -5.24 5.64 -15.09
CA SER A 100 -5.62 5.47 -16.48
C SER A 100 -4.41 5.57 -17.41
N CYS A 101 -4.53 4.96 -18.58
CA CYS A 101 -3.54 5.03 -19.66
C CYS A 101 -4.23 4.92 -21.01
N THR A 102 -3.83 5.72 -21.99
CA THR A 102 -4.44 5.70 -23.34
C THR A 102 -3.88 4.58 -24.22
N HIS A 103 -2.66 4.09 -23.96
CA HIS A 103 -1.92 3.28 -24.93
C HIS A 103 -1.69 1.82 -24.51
N ASP A 104 -1.78 1.53 -23.22
CA ASP A 104 -1.48 0.21 -22.66
C ASP A 104 -2.41 -0.10 -21.49
N TYR A 105 -3.03 -1.28 -21.50
CA TYR A 105 -3.93 -1.75 -20.45
C TYR A 105 -3.18 -2.31 -19.23
N GLU A 106 -1.92 -2.71 -19.37
CA GLU A 106 -1.11 -3.27 -18.29
C GLU A 106 -0.42 -2.17 -17.47
N TYR A 107 0.09 -1.12 -18.14
CA TYR A 107 0.66 0.06 -17.50
C TYR A 107 -0.15 0.64 -16.32
N PRO A 108 -1.47 0.89 -16.43
CA PRO A 108 -2.24 1.46 -15.33
C PRO A 108 -2.35 0.50 -14.14
N VAL A 109 -2.27 -0.82 -14.35
CA VAL A 109 -2.19 -1.82 -13.26
C VAL A 109 -0.85 -1.74 -12.55
N LYS A 110 0.27 -1.70 -13.30
CA LYS A 110 1.62 -1.52 -12.74
C LYS A 110 1.72 -0.25 -11.89
N ARG A 111 1.24 0.87 -12.43
CA ARG A 111 1.23 2.15 -11.72
C ARG A 111 0.29 2.16 -10.53
N LEU A 112 -0.82 1.43 -10.58
CA LEU A 112 -1.69 1.29 -9.41
C LEU A 112 -0.98 0.48 -8.32
N ALA A 113 -0.26 -0.59 -8.66
CA ALA A 113 0.52 -1.37 -7.70
C ALA A 113 1.55 -0.51 -6.96
N GLU A 114 2.33 0.31 -7.69
CA GLU A 114 3.30 1.25 -7.10
C GLU A 114 2.65 2.25 -6.13
N LYS A 115 1.43 2.72 -6.46
CA LYS A 115 0.69 3.65 -5.60
C LYS A 115 0.06 2.98 -4.39
N LEU A 116 -0.37 1.73 -4.53
CA LEU A 116 -0.92 0.95 -3.43
C LEU A 116 0.23 0.62 -2.47
N PHE A 117 1.23 -0.10 -2.93
CA PHE A 117 2.30 -0.63 -2.10
C PHE A 117 3.59 0.19 -2.25
N LEU A 118 3.55 1.45 -1.78
CA LEU A 118 4.70 2.35 -1.87
C LEU A 118 5.97 1.71 -1.32
N GLY A 119 7.05 1.80 -2.10
CA GLY A 119 8.36 1.27 -1.74
C GLY A 119 8.49 -0.26 -1.83
N ARG A 120 7.47 -0.97 -2.32
CA ARG A 120 7.48 -2.42 -2.48
C ARG A 120 7.34 -2.84 -3.93
N LEU A 121 8.01 -3.94 -4.26
CA LEU A 121 7.76 -4.67 -5.48
C LEU A 121 6.43 -5.41 -5.36
N SER A 122 5.77 -5.62 -6.49
CA SER A 122 4.53 -6.37 -6.58
C SER A 122 4.56 -7.27 -7.79
N ASN A 123 4.14 -8.51 -7.61
CA ASN A 123 3.83 -9.41 -8.70
C ASN A 123 2.44 -9.06 -9.27
N ILE A 124 2.31 -9.06 -10.59
CA ILE A 124 1.08 -8.70 -11.28
C ILE A 124 0.75 -9.85 -12.23
N GLU A 125 -0.38 -10.49 -11.97
CA GLU A 125 -0.87 -11.63 -12.75
C GLU A 125 -2.18 -11.26 -13.43
N ARG A 126 -2.32 -11.60 -14.71
CA ARG A 126 -3.60 -11.48 -15.41
C ARG A 126 -4.46 -12.68 -15.04
N LEU A 127 -5.68 -12.43 -14.59
CA LEU A 127 -6.66 -13.47 -14.28
C LEU A 127 -7.53 -13.76 -15.50
N GLU A 128 -8.05 -14.98 -15.57
CA GLU A 128 -9.11 -15.33 -16.51
C GLU A 128 -10.32 -14.43 -16.29
N CYS A 129 -10.84 -13.90 -17.40
CA CYS A 129 -11.94 -12.95 -17.36
C CYS A 129 -12.81 -13.16 -18.60
N VAL A 130 -14.11 -13.31 -18.39
CA VAL A 130 -15.10 -13.26 -19.47
C VAL A 130 -15.40 -11.79 -19.75
N PRO A 131 -15.07 -11.25 -20.93
CA PRO A 131 -15.35 -9.85 -21.26
C PRO A 131 -16.85 -9.57 -21.15
N THR A 132 -17.22 -8.58 -20.35
CA THR A 132 -18.63 -8.17 -20.16
C THR A 132 -18.71 -6.65 -20.14
N ASP A 133 -19.50 -6.08 -21.05
CA ASP A 133 -19.66 -4.63 -21.21
C ASP A 133 -18.29 -3.92 -21.40
N ARG A 134 -17.93 -2.98 -20.53
CA ARG A 134 -16.65 -2.24 -20.59
C ARG A 134 -15.49 -2.95 -19.91
N LEU A 135 -15.71 -4.13 -19.33
CA LEU A 135 -14.65 -4.90 -18.66
C LEU A 135 -13.68 -5.48 -19.69
N HIS A 136 -12.44 -4.97 -19.67
CA HIS A 136 -11.39 -5.42 -20.58
C HIS A 136 -10.58 -6.59 -19.99
N SER A 137 -10.20 -6.50 -18.71
CA SER A 137 -9.36 -7.51 -18.07
C SER A 137 -9.44 -7.46 -16.55
N ARG A 138 -9.09 -8.57 -15.90
CA ARG A 138 -8.91 -8.68 -14.45
C ARG A 138 -7.47 -9.07 -14.14
N TRP A 139 -6.98 -8.55 -13.03
CA TRP A 139 -5.60 -8.67 -12.60
C TRP A 139 -5.55 -8.93 -11.10
N ARG A 140 -4.54 -9.66 -10.66
CA ARG A 140 -4.18 -9.80 -9.25
C ARG A 140 -2.85 -9.10 -9.02
N ILE A 141 -2.83 -8.18 -8.08
CA ILE A 141 -1.62 -7.51 -7.61
C ILE A 141 -1.26 -8.13 -6.26
N THR A 142 -0.12 -8.80 -6.20
CA THR A 142 0.40 -9.44 -4.99
C THR A 142 1.65 -8.68 -4.54
N PRO A 143 1.61 -7.93 -3.42
CA PRO A 143 2.82 -7.29 -2.91
C PRO A 143 3.84 -8.34 -2.47
N GLU A 144 5.14 -8.05 -2.61
CA GLU A 144 6.17 -8.94 -2.09
C GLU A 144 6.19 -8.95 -0.55
N GLY A 145 6.43 -10.13 0.03
CA GLY A 145 6.52 -10.34 1.48
C GLY A 145 5.19 -10.65 2.17
N VAL A 146 4.16 -11.04 1.40
CA VAL A 146 2.92 -11.71 1.84
C VAL A 146 3.16 -13.18 2.12
#